data_AF-A0A6M0BVI5-F1
#
_entry.id   AF-A0A6M0BVI5-F1
#
_cell.length_a   1.000
_cell.length_b   1.000
_cell.length_c   1.000
_cell.angle_alpha   90.00
_cell.angle_beta   90.00
_cell.angle_gamma   90.00
#
_symmetry.space_group_name_H-M   'P 1'
#
loop_
_entity.id
_entity.type
_entity.pdbx_description
1 polymer ?
#
loop_
_entity_poly.entity_id
_entity_poly.type
_entity_poly.pdbx_seq_one_letter_code
_entity_poly.pdbx_strand_id
1 'polypeptide(L)' 'AWVYNRAGQPCRICDTSLEKIKLAGRSTHFCPQCQQL' A
#
# COMPACT_ATOMS: atom_id res chain seq x y z
N ALA A 1 9.83 0.00 -6.97
CA ALA A 1 8.55 0.41 -6.34
C ALA A 1 8.56 -0.01 -4.85
N TRP A 2 8.58 0.94 -3.92
CA TRP A 2 8.79 0.69 -2.48
C TRP A 2 7.68 -0.09 -1.75
N VAL A 3 6.49 -0.18 -2.37
CA VAL A 3 5.26 -0.83 -1.86
C VAL A 3 4.87 -2.11 -2.62
N TYR A 4 5.55 -2.45 -3.72
CA TYR A 4 5.18 -3.59 -4.58
C TYR A 4 5.47 -4.93 -3.89
N ASN A 5 4.51 -5.85 -3.92
CA ASN A 5 4.57 -7.18 -3.28
C ASN A 5 4.75 -7.18 -1.75
N ARG A 6 4.36 -6.09 -1.10
CA ARG A 6 4.42 -5.91 0.36
C ARG A 6 3.03 -5.73 0.99
N ALA A 7 1.98 -6.25 0.34
CA ALA A 7 0.63 -6.29 0.92
C ALA A 7 0.68 -6.94 2.32
N GLY A 8 0.14 -6.27 3.32
CA GLY A 8 0.13 -6.76 4.70
C GLY A 8 1.45 -6.57 5.48
N GLN A 9 2.50 -6.04 4.87
CA GLN A 9 3.70 -5.64 5.60
C GLN A 9 3.55 -4.22 6.17
N PRO A 10 4.26 -3.90 7.28
CA PRO A 10 4.30 -2.55 7.80
C PRO A 10 4.97 -1.58 6.83
N CYS A 11 4.41 -0.39 6.72
CA CYS A 11 4.95 0.74 5.98
C CYS A 11 6.30 1.15 6.57
N ARG A 12 7.29 1.45 5.74
CA ARG A 12 8.64 1.86 6.22
C ARG A 12 8.71 3.27 6.82
N ILE A 13 7.61 4.03 6.76
CA ILE A 13 7.54 5.43 7.19
C ILE A 13 6.69 5.56 8.45
N CYS A 14 5.53 4.91 8.47
CA CYS A 14 4.55 5.02 9.56
C CYS A 14 4.18 3.69 10.22
N ASP A 15 4.83 2.59 9.86
CA ASP A 15 4.58 1.22 10.33
C ASP A 15 3.15 0.67 10.12
N THR A 16 2.26 1.44 9.48
CA THR A 16 0.91 1.00 9.14
C THR A 16 0.94 -0.12 8.10
N SER A 17 0.07 -1.12 8.25
CA SER A 17 -0.07 -2.22 7.28
C SER A 17 -0.41 -1.69 5.88
N LEU A 18 0.35 -2.12 4.88
CA LEU A 18 0.10 -1.79 3.48
C LEU A 18 -1.16 -2.49 2.98
N GLU A 19 -2.05 -1.71 2.38
CA GLU A 19 -3.29 -2.21 1.80
C GLU A 19 -3.14 -2.46 0.31
N LYS A 20 -3.93 -3.41 -0.19
CA LYS A 20 -4.04 -3.74 -1.60
C LYS A 20 -5.47 -3.49 -2.04
N ILE A 21 -5.67 -2.54 -2.95
CA ILE A 21 -6.96 -2.29 -3.59
C ILE A 21 -6.93 -2.70 -5.05
N LYS A 22 -8.10 -2.94 -5.61
CA LYS A 22 -8.29 -3.06 -7.07
C LYS A 22 -8.93 -1.78 -7.58
N LEU A 23 -8.19 -1.00 -8.36
CA LEU A 23 -8.68 0.20 -9.02
C LEU A 23 -8.79 -0.07 -10.52
N ALA A 24 -10.00 0.01 -11.09
CA ALA A 24 -10.25 -0.20 -12.52
C ALA A 24 -9.59 -1.48 -13.10
N GLY A 25 -9.62 -2.58 -12.34
CA GLY A 25 -9.01 -3.86 -12.72
C GLY A 25 -7.51 -3.98 -12.47
N ARG A 26 -6.82 -2.91 -12.07
CA ARG A 26 -5.40 -2.94 -11.67
C ARG A 26 -5.29 -3.09 -10.16
N SER A 27 -4.45 -4.03 -9.71
CA SER A 27 -4.15 -4.17 -8.29
C SER A 27 -3.10 -3.15 -7.88
N THR A 28 -3.43 -2.29 -6.93
CA THR A 28 -2.56 -1.22 -6.42
C THR A 28 -2.25 -1.47 -4.96
N HIS A 29 -0.98 -1.39 -4.60
CA HIS A 29 -0.51 -1.51 -3.22
C HIS A 29 -0.14 -0.12 -2.73
N PHE A 30 -0.75 0.34 -1.64
CA PHE A 30 -0.51 1.68 -1.10
C PHE A 30 -0.60 1.67 0.43
N CYS A 31 -0.08 2.73 1.03
CA CYS A 31 -0.22 2.96 2.47
C CYS A 31 -1.36 3.95 2.69
N PRO A 32 -2.43 3.61 3.45
CA PRO A 32 -3.54 4.52 3.68
C PRO A 32 -3.16 5.75 4.52
N GLN A 33 -2.06 5.69 5.27
CA GLN A 33 -1.54 6.81 6.06
C GLN A 33 -0.56 7.69 5.28
N CYS A 34 0.37 7.11 4.51
CA CYS A 34 1.38 7.90 3.78
C CYS A 34 0.94 8.32 2.38
N GLN A 35 0.12 7.51 1.69
CA GLN A 35 -0.51 7.87 0.43
C GLN A 35 -1.98 8.16 0.70
N GLN A 36 -2.24 9.35 1.22
CA GLN A 36 -3.56 9.96 1.23
C GLN A 36 -3.87 10.37 -0.22
N LEU A 37 -4.56 9.49 -0.93
CA LEU A 37 -5.09 9.72 -2.28
C LEU A 37 -6.51 10.25 -2.20
#